data_AF-A0A1E5JT38-F1
#
_entry.id   AF-A0A1E5JT38-F1
#
_cell.length_a   1.000
_cell.length_b   1.000
_cell.length_c   1.000
_cell.angle_alpha   90.00
_cell.angle_beta   90.00
_cell.angle_gamma   90.00
#
_symmetry.space_group_name_H-M   'P 1'
#
loop_
_entity.id
_entity.type
_entity.pdbx_description
1 polymer ?
#
loop_
_entity_poly.entity_id
_entity_poly.type
_entity_poly.pdbx_seq_one_letter_code
_entity_poly.pdbx_strand_id
1 'polypeptide(L)'
;MALSPFIPNRILLQKLETHLTELKNDRSSWFRFFLYDSRRSNKIRALKQILDAYRVGNLDILRHFAHSANNKTSPFLDPNAVNTWSPENKSTTAKLALATFYDAKDKILEMGENGALHQLRGHFNQLSLN
;
A
#
# COMPACT_ATOMS: atom_id res chain seq x y z
N MET A 1 25.29 -12.01 3.91
CA MET A 1 24.19 -11.77 4.86
C MET A 1 22.89 -11.78 4.07
N ALA A 2 21.93 -12.63 4.43
CA ALA A 2 20.62 -12.62 3.80
C ALA A 2 19.78 -11.51 4.45
N LEU A 3 19.16 -10.66 3.64
CA LEU A 3 18.14 -9.72 4.12
C LEU A 3 17.02 -10.54 4.76
N SER A 4 16.54 -10.12 5.93
CA SER A 4 15.36 -10.72 6.55
C SER A 4 14.19 -10.65 5.56
N PRO A 5 13.33 -11.68 5.49
CA PRO A 5 12.19 -11.64 4.59
C PRO A 5 11.23 -10.53 5.01
N PHE A 6 10.60 -9.87 4.03
CA PHE A 6 9.57 -8.87 4.31
C PHE A 6 8.34 -9.55 4.94
N ILE A 7 7.88 -9.02 6.08
CA ILE A 7 6.71 -9.54 6.79
C ILE A 7 5.62 -8.44 6.85
N PRO A 8 4.50 -8.60 6.11
CA PRO A 8 3.40 -7.65 6.15
C PRO A 8 2.71 -7.63 7.52
N ASN A 9 2.17 -6.47 7.89
CA ASN A 9 1.39 -6.31 9.11
C ASN A 9 0.04 -7.03 8.94
N ARG A 10 -0.21 -8.03 9.80
CA ARG A 10 -1.42 -8.85 9.76
C ARG A 10 -2.70 -8.02 9.91
N ILE A 11 -2.68 -6.97 10.72
CA ILE A 11 -3.85 -6.10 10.94
C ILE A 11 -4.16 -5.31 9.67
N LEU A 12 -3.13 -4.79 8.98
CA LEU A 12 -3.33 -4.07 7.71
C LEU A 12 -3.79 -5.02 6.60
N LEU A 13 -3.25 -6.24 6.54
CA LEU A 13 -3.73 -7.27 5.62
C LEU A 13 -5.21 -7.57 5.81
N GLN A 14 -5.63 -7.82 7.06
CA GLN A 14 -7.02 -8.10 7.36
C GLN A 14 -7.93 -6.92 6.98
N LYS A 15 -7.52 -5.68 7.27
CA LYS A 15 -8.28 -4.49 6.88
C LYS A 15 -8.44 -4.36 5.37
N LEU A 16 -7.39 -4.65 4.58
CA LEU A 16 -7.47 -4.67 3.12
C LEU A 16 -8.44 -5.74 2.63
N GLU A 17 -8.34 -6.96 3.16
CA GLU A 17 -9.16 -8.11 2.78
C GLU A 17 -10.63 -7.91 3.12
N THR A 18 -10.92 -7.40 4.33
CA THR A 18 -12.27 -7.06 4.76
C THR A 18 -12.88 -6.00 3.86
N HIS A 19 -12.18 -4.87 3.65
CA HIS A 19 -12.69 -3.78 2.81
C HIS A 19 -12.88 -4.21 1.34
N LEU A 20 -12.00 -5.09 0.83
CA LEU A 20 -12.15 -5.68 -0.50
C LEU A 20 -13.36 -6.61 -0.58
N THR A 21 -13.66 -7.35 0.48
CA THR A 21 -14.83 -8.22 0.58
C THR A 21 -16.11 -7.41 0.68
N GLU A 22 -16.15 -6.36 1.48
CA GLU A 22 -17.28 -5.41 1.59
C GLU A 22 -17.62 -4.81 0.21
N LEU A 23 -16.62 -4.28 -0.49
CA LEU A 23 -16.82 -3.73 -1.83
C LEU A 23 -17.31 -4.77 -2.85
N LYS A 24 -16.91 -6.04 -2.71
CA LYS A 24 -17.40 -7.13 -3.56
C LYS A 24 -18.83 -7.56 -3.21
N ASN A 25 -19.18 -7.60 -1.93
CA ASN A 25 -20.51 -8.00 -1.47
C ASN A 25 -21.54 -6.92 -1.82
N ASP A 26 -21.15 -5.65 -1.75
CA ASP A 26 -21.97 -4.54 -2.23
C ASP A 26 -22.38 -4.65 -3.71
N ARG A 27 -21.67 -5.48 -4.51
CA ARG A 27 -21.99 -5.76 -5.93
C ARG A 27 -23.29 -6.58 -6.10
N SER A 28 -23.75 -7.30 -5.07
CA SER A 28 -24.95 -8.15 -5.15
C SER A 28 -26.26 -7.44 -4.79
N SER A 29 -26.22 -6.19 -4.31
CA SER A 29 -27.43 -5.43 -3.95
C SER A 29 -28.10 -4.77 -5.17
N TRP A 30 -29.43 -4.78 -5.16
CA TRP A 30 -30.33 -4.71 -6.33
C TRP A 30 -30.39 -3.37 -7.10
N PHE A 31 -29.74 -2.30 -6.65
CA PHE A 31 -29.81 -0.97 -7.28
C PHE A 31 -28.52 -0.64 -8.06
N ARG A 32 -28.45 -1.08 -9.31
CA ARG A 32 -27.32 -0.81 -10.22
C ARG A 32 -27.49 0.55 -10.90
N PHE A 33 -26.78 1.56 -10.40
CA PHE A 33 -26.50 2.76 -11.17
C PHE A 33 -25.13 2.61 -11.85
N PHE A 34 -25.09 2.64 -13.19
CA PHE A 34 -23.90 2.40 -14.03
C PHE A 34 -22.65 3.20 -13.59
N LEU A 35 -22.82 4.46 -13.18
CA LEU A 35 -21.72 5.31 -12.70
C LEU A 35 -21.13 4.85 -11.36
N TYR A 36 -21.94 4.27 -10.46
CA TYR A 36 -21.45 3.77 -9.17
C TYR A 36 -20.66 2.46 -9.34
N ASP A 37 -20.96 1.69 -10.39
CA ASP A 37 -20.31 0.39 -10.65
C ASP A 37 -18.86 0.54 -11.14
N SER A 38 -18.59 1.55 -12.00
CA SER A 38 -17.22 1.86 -12.45
C SER A 38 -16.33 2.33 -11.29
N ARG A 39 -16.84 3.21 -10.43
CA ARG A 39 -16.12 3.70 -9.24
C ARG A 39 -15.72 2.56 -8.30
N ARG A 40 -16.67 1.67 -8.02
CA ARG A 40 -16.46 0.50 -7.16
C ARG A 40 -15.46 -0.47 -7.79
N SER A 41 -15.58 -0.73 -9.09
CA SER A 41 -14.65 -1.58 -9.83
C SER A 41 -13.21 -1.07 -9.77
N ASN A 42 -13.02 0.24 -9.91
CA ASN A 42 -11.69 0.85 -9.77
C ASN A 42 -11.14 0.73 -8.34
N LYS A 43 -11.98 0.90 -7.31
CA LYS A 43 -11.58 0.66 -5.91
C LYS A 43 -11.16 -0.78 -5.66
N ILE A 44 -11.94 -1.75 -6.16
CA ILE A 44 -11.61 -3.18 -6.04
C ILE A 44 -10.28 -3.47 -6.74
N ARG A 45 -10.09 -2.94 -7.95
CA ARG A 45 -8.85 -3.11 -8.71
C ARG A 45 -7.64 -2.55 -7.96
N ALA A 46 -7.76 -1.32 -7.45
CA ALA A 46 -6.70 -0.67 -6.68
C ALA A 46 -6.37 -1.47 -5.41
N LEU A 47 -7.37 -1.86 -4.62
CA LEU A 47 -7.16 -2.64 -3.39
C LEU A 47 -6.53 -4.00 -3.65
N LYS A 48 -6.90 -4.67 -4.74
CA LYS A 48 -6.28 -5.94 -5.12
C LYS A 48 -4.80 -5.76 -5.42
N GLN A 49 -4.44 -4.75 -6.22
CA GLN A 49 -3.04 -4.47 -6.55
C GLN A 49 -2.23 -4.03 -5.33
N ILE A 50 -2.82 -3.23 -4.44
CA ILE A 50 -2.20 -2.84 -3.16
C ILE A 50 -1.98 -4.07 -2.28
N LEU A 51 -2.98 -4.95 -2.15
CA LEU A 51 -2.88 -6.16 -1.33
C LEU A 51 -1.80 -7.10 -1.86
N ASP A 52 -1.79 -7.37 -3.16
CA ASP A 52 -0.81 -8.25 -3.80
C ASP A 52 0.61 -7.67 -3.67
N ALA A 53 0.79 -6.36 -3.92
CA ALA A 53 2.06 -5.67 -3.72
C ALA A 53 2.52 -5.67 -2.26
N TYR A 54 1.60 -5.46 -1.32
CA TYR A 54 1.91 -5.45 0.10
C TYR A 54 2.32 -6.83 0.61
N ARG A 55 1.72 -7.91 0.13
CA ARG A 55 2.11 -9.28 0.50
C ARG A 55 3.56 -9.61 0.15
N VAL A 56 4.07 -9.03 -0.93
CA VAL A 56 5.44 -9.30 -1.43
C VAL A 56 6.42 -8.16 -1.16
N GLY A 57 6.00 -7.09 -0.49
CA GLY A 57 6.85 -5.93 -0.21
C GLY A 57 7.24 -5.11 -1.44
N ASN A 58 6.42 -5.09 -2.51
CA ASN A 58 6.70 -4.30 -3.71
C ASN A 58 6.43 -2.81 -3.45
N LEU A 59 7.47 -2.07 -3.06
CA LEU A 59 7.37 -0.68 -2.66
C LEU A 59 7.00 0.26 -3.81
N ASP A 60 7.40 -0.04 -5.05
CA ASP A 60 7.14 0.83 -6.20
C ASP A 60 5.63 0.92 -6.50
N ILE A 61 4.95 -0.23 -6.49
CA ILE A 61 3.50 -0.28 -6.68
C ILE A 61 2.79 0.43 -5.54
N LEU A 62 3.21 0.20 -4.29
CA LEU A 62 2.62 0.86 -3.12
C LEU A 62 2.84 2.38 -3.17
N ARG A 63 4.02 2.83 -3.57
CA ARG A 63 4.36 4.25 -3.75
C ARG A 63 3.49 4.89 -4.83
N HIS A 64 3.29 4.23 -5.97
CA HIS A 64 2.42 4.72 -7.04
C HIS A 64 1.00 4.99 -6.53
N PHE A 65 0.40 4.01 -5.85
CA PHE A 65 -0.95 4.16 -5.30
C PHE A 65 -1.03 5.18 -4.17
N ALA A 66 -0.02 5.26 -3.29
CA ALA A 66 0.05 6.26 -2.24
C ALA A 66 0.16 7.68 -2.80
N HIS A 67 0.99 7.88 -3.82
CA HIS A 67 1.15 9.17 -4.50
C HIS A 67 -0.14 9.59 -5.20
N SER A 68 -0.76 8.66 -5.93
CA SER A 68 -2.05 8.89 -6.59
C SER A 68 -3.15 9.25 -5.58
N ALA A 69 -3.22 8.54 -4.44
CA ALA A 69 -4.17 8.83 -3.38
C ALA A 69 -3.93 10.20 -2.73
N ASN A 70 -2.67 10.56 -2.47
CA ASN A 70 -2.32 11.86 -1.86
C ASN A 70 -2.64 13.03 -2.79
N ASN A 71 -2.38 12.88 -4.09
CA ASN A 71 -2.63 13.91 -5.09
C ASN A 71 -4.07 13.90 -5.61
N LYS A 72 -4.90 12.96 -5.14
CA LYS A 72 -6.30 12.78 -5.60
C LYS A 72 -6.41 12.57 -7.12
N THR A 73 -5.38 11.99 -7.72
CA THR A 73 -5.32 11.70 -9.16
C THR A 73 -5.72 10.26 -9.41
N SER A 74 -6.18 9.91 -10.61
CA SER A 74 -6.43 8.51 -10.96
C SER A 74 -5.13 7.68 -10.92
N PRO A 75 -5.11 6.49 -10.30
CA PRO A 75 -3.96 5.58 -10.40
C PRO A 75 -3.93 4.82 -11.73
N PHE A 76 -5.00 4.94 -12.53
CA PHE A 76 -5.17 4.26 -13.82
C PHE A 76 -5.19 5.28 -14.95
N LEU A 77 -4.86 4.81 -16.16
CA LEU A 77 -4.87 5.64 -17.38
C LEU A 77 -6.28 6.16 -17.75
N ASP A 78 -7.34 5.55 -17.20
CA ASP A 78 -8.72 5.99 -17.43
C ASP A 78 -9.04 7.27 -16.62
N PRO A 79 -9.43 8.38 -17.25
CA PRO A 79 -9.82 9.61 -16.56
C PRO A 79 -11.06 9.44 -15.66
N ASN A 80 -11.91 8.43 -15.89
CA ASN A 80 -13.06 8.14 -15.01
C ASN A 80 -12.65 7.53 -13.66
N ALA A 81 -11.41 7.05 -13.55
CA ALA A 81 -10.87 6.45 -12.34
C ALA A 81 -10.37 7.45 -11.28
N VAL A 82 -10.47 8.77 -11.53
CA VAL A 82 -10.26 9.80 -10.49
C VAL A 82 -11.15 9.54 -9.26
N ASN A 83 -12.32 8.94 -9.48
CA ASN A 83 -13.25 8.57 -8.42
C ASN A 83 -12.78 7.44 -7.47
N THR A 84 -11.64 6.78 -7.74
CA THR A 84 -11.10 5.68 -6.91
C THR A 84 -10.91 6.12 -5.46
N TRP A 85 -10.55 7.39 -5.24
CA TRP A 85 -10.25 7.95 -3.92
C TRP A 85 -11.43 8.69 -3.28
N SER A 86 -12.61 8.65 -3.90
CA SER A 86 -13.82 9.34 -3.41
C SER A 86 -14.52 8.57 -2.27
N PRO A 87 -15.16 9.24 -1.28
CA PRO A 87 -15.11 10.68 -1.05
C PRO A 87 -13.72 11.11 -0.53
N GLU A 88 -13.25 12.24 -1.04
CA GLU A 88 -11.95 12.81 -0.66
C GLU A 88 -11.85 12.97 0.86
N ASN A 89 -10.67 12.70 1.42
CA ASN A 89 -10.37 12.77 2.87
C ASN A 89 -11.16 11.80 3.78
N LYS A 90 -12.11 11.03 3.23
CA LYS A 90 -12.88 10.00 3.96
C LYS A 90 -12.76 8.61 3.35
N SER A 91 -12.13 8.47 2.18
CA SER A 91 -11.97 7.17 1.52
C SER A 91 -11.09 6.22 2.31
N THR A 92 -11.70 5.15 2.83
CA THR A 92 -11.01 4.01 3.45
C THR A 92 -9.96 3.44 2.50
N THR A 93 -10.25 3.37 1.19
CA THR A 93 -9.30 2.88 0.18
C THR A 93 -8.03 3.75 0.10
N ALA A 94 -8.17 5.07 0.15
CA ALA A 94 -7.02 5.98 0.14
C ALA A 94 -6.19 5.86 1.44
N LYS A 95 -6.85 5.76 2.60
CA LYS A 95 -6.18 5.55 3.90
C LYS A 95 -5.38 4.25 3.92
N LEU A 96 -5.93 3.17 3.37
CA LEU A 96 -5.25 1.89 3.28
C LEU A 96 -4.06 1.92 2.30
N ALA A 97 -4.17 2.62 1.18
CA ALA A 97 -3.05 2.82 0.25
C ALA A 97 -1.87 3.55 0.93
N LEU A 98 -2.14 4.63 1.68
CA LEU A 98 -1.11 5.34 2.42
C LEU A 98 -0.51 4.49 3.54
N ALA A 99 -1.35 3.84 4.35
CA ALA A 99 -0.89 3.05 5.49
C ALA A 99 -0.01 1.87 5.07
N THR A 100 -0.36 1.18 3.98
CA THR A 100 0.45 0.07 3.44
C THR A 100 1.78 0.55 2.89
N PHE A 101 1.81 1.69 2.21
CA PHE A 101 3.06 2.28 1.75
C PHE A 101 3.98 2.66 2.91
N TYR A 102 3.47 3.37 3.94
CA TYR A 102 4.30 3.76 5.08
C TYR A 102 4.82 2.55 5.85
N ASP A 103 3.96 1.58 6.17
CA ASP A 103 4.39 0.35 6.86
C ASP A 103 5.42 -0.44 6.05
N ALA A 104 5.25 -0.56 4.72
CA ALA A 104 6.22 -1.25 3.88
C ALA A 104 7.55 -0.50 3.79
N LYS A 105 7.50 0.83 3.64
CA LYS A 105 8.69 1.69 3.60
C LYS A 105 9.49 1.57 4.89
N ASP A 106 8.84 1.68 6.03
CA ASP A 106 9.50 1.65 7.34
C ASP A 106 10.18 0.29 7.58
N LYS A 107 9.51 -0.82 7.24
CA LYS A 107 10.11 -2.16 7.32
C LYS A 107 11.29 -2.36 6.37
N ILE A 108 11.20 -1.89 5.13
CA ILE A 108 12.31 -2.00 4.18
C ILE A 108 13.51 -1.16 4.65
N LEU A 109 13.27 0.01 5.25
CA LEU A 109 14.32 0.82 5.88
C LEU A 109 14.97 0.07 7.04
N GLU A 110 14.19 -0.50 7.96
CA GLU A 110 14.69 -1.31 9.08
C GLU A 110 15.50 -2.52 8.59
N MET A 111 15.07 -3.18 7.51
CA MET A 111 15.81 -4.27 6.87
C MET A 111 17.17 -3.79 6.32
N GLY A 112 17.21 -2.60 5.72
CA GLY A 112 18.44 -1.98 5.23
C GLY A 112 19.39 -1.51 6.33
N GLU A 113 18.86 -0.92 7.40
CA GLU A 113 19.64 -0.48 8.56
C GLU A 113 20.27 -1.67 9.32
N ASN A 114 19.49 -2.75 9.52
CA ASN A 114 19.98 -3.98 10.15
C ASN A 114 20.95 -4.78 9.26
N GLY A 115 20.91 -4.57 7.93
CA GLY A 115 21.80 -5.24 6.98
C GLY A 115 23.14 -4.52 6.73
N ALA A 116 23.19 -3.18 6.82
CA ALA A 116 24.35 -2.41 6.39
C ALA A 116 24.90 -1.39 7.42
N LEU A 117 24.10 -0.92 8.39
CA LEU A 117 24.56 0.12 9.31
C LEU A 117 25.26 -0.43 10.56
N HIS A 118 24.98 -1.68 10.95
CA HIS A 118 25.61 -2.30 12.12
C HIS A 118 27.08 -2.69 11.86
N GLN A 119 27.44 -3.02 10.61
CA GLN A 119 28.83 -3.34 10.24
C GLN A 119 29.73 -2.10 10.12
N LEU A 120 29.18 -0.93 9.78
CA LEU A 120 29.96 0.31 9.71
C LEU A 120 30.22 0.95 11.08
N ARG A 121 29.36 0.72 12.09
CA ARG A 121 29.62 1.19 13.46
C ARG A 121 30.68 0.38 14.21
N GLY A 122 30.83 -0.91 13.89
CA GLY A 122 31.89 -1.75 14.45
C GLY A 122 33.28 -1.42 13.88
N HIS A 123 33.35 -1.09 12.59
CA HIS A 123 34.63 -0.83 11.92
C HIS A 123 35.21 0.56 12.22
N PHE A 124 34.37 1.58 12.44
CA PHE A 124 34.82 2.92 12.78
C PHE A 124 35.34 3.04 14.24
N ASN A 125 34.88 2.19 15.16
CA ASN A 125 35.37 2.19 16.54
C ASN A 125 36.69 1.42 16.74
N GLN A 126 37.16 0.64 15.75
CA GLN A 126 38.50 0.02 15.77
C GLN A 126 39.57 0.87 15.08
N LEU A 127 39.17 1.83 14.24
CA LEU A 127 40.08 2.73 13.53
C LEU A 127 40.32 4.06 14.28
N SER A 128 39.67 4.30 15.42
CA SER A 128 39.92 5.47 16.28
C SER A 128 40.75 5.15 17.52
N LEU A 129 41.32 3.94 17.62
CA LEU A 129 42.13 3.48 18.75
C LEU A 129 43.51 2.93 18.34
N ASN A 130 43.94 3.17 17.09
CA ASN A 130 45.32 2.94 16.64
C ASN A 130 45.86 4.20 15.96
#